data_AF-A0A2V2WST5-F1
#
_entry.id   AF-A0A2V2WST5-F1
#
_cell.length_a   1.000
_cell.length_b   1.000
_cell.length_c   1.000
_cell.angle_alpha   90.00
_cell.angle_beta   90.00
_cell.angle_gamma   90.00
#
_symmetry.space_group_name_H-M   'P 1'
#
loop_
_entity.id
_entity.type
_entity.pdbx_description
1 polymer ?
#
loop_
_entity_poly.entity_id
_entity_poly.type
_entity_poly.pdbx_seq_one_letter_code
_entity_poly.pdbx_strand_id
1 'polypeptide(L)'
;MVFFTWGSWLQFVHSILALVYEEEGELREGDRPPKSKKKSGAATLLADVREDTVIQNPELLLPLLRIFLKLTEFSTKHRDALEYLLARLLRTLKASLVSLWMLANAGLFEVLTALIPVVTGTALLEMVLALIMNITSHHIGVRETKQFLMGIAHTQSEEERRRLVPIVIEVLSVSSYMFLNQQTERQNYIAFRECSGQTGVKAILSEFPQDGYTVCMWLRMERREDGRMPQCIFSLQNMEKRTILELVATAHSLSVIFLNEQRRTLDLDLNCSIPSQTWTQLTVVHRQAAFPFSGNEFLCFLNGMEVAAVSGVQYPPISLGFFYIGTRGEDVEQRSSRRSFIGQMTAVYFLMRALTPKEVLEFFVGGTGVTSMKQYATHIAVYIDPRFASVVKSTIWRR
;
A
#
# COMPACT_ATOMS: atom_id res chain seq x y z
N MET A 1 -28.61 -11.18 -22.95
CA MET A 1 -27.91 -12.46 -23.09
C MET A 1 -26.93 -12.30 -24.24
N VAL A 2 -25.68 -11.89 -23.95
CA VAL A 2 -24.66 -11.71 -24.99
C VAL A 2 -23.91 -13.03 -25.12
N PHE A 3 -24.15 -13.74 -26.22
CA PHE A 3 -23.40 -14.92 -26.60
C PHE A 3 -21.98 -14.49 -26.97
N PHE A 4 -21.00 -14.68 -26.08
CA PHE A 4 -19.60 -14.49 -26.42
C PHE A 4 -19.03 -15.76 -27.05
N THR A 5 -19.08 -15.84 -28.38
CA THR A 5 -18.20 -16.71 -29.17
C THR A 5 -16.85 -16.01 -29.32
N TRP A 6 -16.08 -15.89 -28.22
CA TRP A 6 -14.74 -15.30 -28.23
C TRP A 6 -13.76 -16.23 -27.51
N GLY A 7 -12.90 -16.90 -28.27
CA GLY A 7 -11.65 -17.49 -27.77
C GLY A 7 -11.75 -18.56 -26.67
N SER A 8 -10.58 -19.03 -26.23
CA SER A 8 -10.44 -19.90 -25.05
C SER A 8 -10.84 -19.13 -23.79
N TRP A 9 -11.55 -19.75 -22.84
CA TRP A 9 -11.85 -19.17 -21.51
C TRP A 9 -10.62 -18.56 -20.82
N LEU A 10 -9.47 -19.21 -21.01
CA LEU A 10 -8.18 -18.73 -20.52
C LEU A 10 -7.80 -17.37 -21.11
N GLN A 11 -8.05 -17.14 -22.40
CA GLN A 11 -7.77 -15.87 -23.07
C GLN A 11 -8.70 -14.76 -22.59
N PHE A 12 -9.97 -15.09 -22.33
CA PHE A 12 -10.93 -14.14 -21.75
C PHE A 12 -10.47 -13.70 -20.36
N VAL A 13 -10.18 -14.64 -19.47
CA VAL A 13 -9.66 -14.35 -18.12
C VAL A 13 -8.38 -13.52 -18.21
N HIS A 14 -7.43 -13.91 -19.05
CA HIS A 14 -6.19 -13.17 -19.26
C HIS A 14 -6.44 -11.72 -19.69
N SER A 15 -7.38 -11.49 -20.60
CA SER A 15 -7.71 -10.14 -21.10
C SER A 15 -8.33 -9.27 -20.00
N ILE A 16 -9.17 -9.83 -19.13
CA ILE A 16 -9.70 -9.09 -17.99
C ILE A 16 -8.62 -8.83 -16.95
N LEU A 17 -7.72 -9.79 -16.70
CA LEU A 17 -6.60 -9.59 -15.78
C LEU A 17 -5.66 -8.49 -16.28
N ALA A 18 -5.40 -8.37 -17.57
CA ALA A 18 -4.64 -7.24 -18.11
C ALA A 18 -5.25 -5.87 -17.73
N LEU A 19 -6.58 -5.76 -17.64
CA LEU A 19 -7.28 -4.56 -17.15
C LEU A 19 -7.22 -4.41 -15.63
N VAL A 20 -7.30 -5.52 -14.88
CA VAL A 20 -7.17 -5.53 -13.41
C VAL A 20 -5.81 -5.01 -12.97
N TYR A 21 -4.76 -5.36 -13.70
CA TYR A 21 -3.37 -5.01 -13.40
C TYR A 21 -2.87 -3.76 -14.16
N GLU A 22 -3.66 -3.22 -15.10
CA GLU A 22 -3.25 -2.19 -16.05
C GLU A 22 -1.92 -2.52 -16.73
N GLU A 23 -1.78 -3.77 -17.17
CA GLU A 23 -0.62 -4.20 -17.94
C GLU A 23 -0.68 -3.47 -19.28
N GLU A 24 0.20 -2.48 -19.47
CA GLU A 24 0.42 -1.90 -20.80
C GLU A 24 0.79 -3.05 -21.72
N GLY A 25 -0.06 -3.31 -22.72
CA GLY A 25 0.33 -4.19 -23.79
C GLY A 25 1.59 -3.61 -24.40
N GLU A 26 2.74 -4.26 -24.19
CA GLU A 26 3.91 -4.05 -25.03
C GLU A 26 3.48 -4.40 -26.47
N LEU A 27 2.87 -3.44 -27.16
CA LEU A 27 2.99 -3.34 -28.60
C LEU A 27 4.47 -2.98 -28.82
N ARG A 28 5.33 -3.99 -28.75
CA ARG A 28 6.66 -3.92 -29.35
C ARG A 28 6.44 -3.65 -30.83
N GLU A 29 6.50 -2.39 -31.23
CA GLU A 29 6.75 -1.99 -32.61
C GLU A 29 8.11 -2.59 -33.00
N GLY A 30 8.10 -3.80 -33.56
CA GLY A 30 9.32 -4.42 -34.09
C GLY A 30 9.32 -5.93 -34.23
N ASP A 31 8.52 -6.67 -33.45
CA ASP A 31 8.56 -8.14 -33.54
C ASP A 31 7.59 -8.67 -34.59
N ARG A 32 8.18 -9.16 -35.70
CA ARG A 32 7.52 -9.89 -36.78
C ARG A 32 6.49 -10.88 -36.23
N PRO A 33 5.36 -11.10 -36.94
CA PRO A 33 4.34 -12.02 -36.47
C PRO A 33 4.96 -13.39 -36.17
N PRO A 34 4.73 -13.97 -34.98
CA PRO A 34 5.30 -15.26 -34.65
C PRO A 34 4.74 -16.29 -35.64
N LYS A 35 5.62 -16.83 -36.48
CA LYS A 35 5.35 -18.02 -37.31
C LYS A 35 5.26 -19.24 -36.41
N SER A 36 4.24 -19.32 -35.57
CA SER A 36 3.66 -20.53 -34.99
C SER A 36 2.60 -20.13 -33.96
N LYS A 37 1.40 -20.70 -34.08
CA LYS A 37 0.40 -20.68 -33.01
C LYS A 37 0.92 -21.53 -31.86
N LYS A 38 1.82 -21.00 -31.02
CA LYS A 38 2.12 -21.60 -29.72
C LYS A 38 0.84 -21.58 -28.90
N LYS A 39 0.33 -22.75 -28.51
CA LYS A 39 -0.72 -22.86 -27.50
C LYS A 39 -0.15 -22.28 -26.20
N SER A 40 -0.52 -21.06 -25.84
CA SER A 40 -0.15 -20.46 -24.56
C SER A 40 -0.99 -21.13 -23.46
N GLY A 41 -0.38 -22.08 -22.74
CA GLY A 41 -0.99 -22.69 -21.56
C GLY A 41 -0.95 -21.76 -20.35
N ALA A 42 -1.77 -22.02 -19.33
CA ALA A 42 -1.82 -21.25 -18.10
C ALA A 42 -0.44 -21.11 -17.43
N ALA A 43 0.38 -22.17 -17.45
CA ALA A 43 1.74 -22.16 -16.92
C ALA A 43 2.68 -21.20 -17.66
N THR A 44 2.57 -21.11 -19.00
CA THR A 44 3.35 -20.17 -19.81
C THR A 44 2.93 -18.73 -19.51
N LEU A 45 1.63 -18.47 -19.47
CA LEU A 45 1.11 -17.14 -19.13
C LEU A 45 1.48 -16.71 -17.71
N LEU A 46 1.54 -17.63 -16.74
CA LEU A 46 1.99 -17.32 -15.39
C LEU A 46 3.50 -17.06 -15.33
N ALA A 47 4.30 -17.78 -16.12
CA ALA A 47 5.75 -17.58 -16.17
C ALA A 47 6.12 -16.22 -16.76
N ASP A 48 5.34 -15.72 -17.73
CA ASP A 48 5.58 -14.44 -18.39
C ASP A 48 5.23 -13.23 -17.50
N VAL A 49 4.56 -13.44 -16.35
CA VAL A 49 4.19 -12.31 -15.51
C VAL A 49 5.25 -11.90 -14.51
N ARG A 50 5.49 -10.59 -14.48
CA ARG A 50 6.48 -9.95 -13.61
C ARG A 50 6.08 -10.06 -12.14
N GLU A 51 7.07 -10.21 -11.26
CA GLU A 51 6.87 -10.49 -9.83
C GLU A 51 6.24 -9.33 -9.04
N ASP A 52 6.49 -8.09 -9.45
CA ASP A 52 6.04 -6.90 -8.70
C ASP A 52 4.77 -6.25 -9.30
N THR A 53 4.04 -7.00 -10.12
CA THR A 53 2.75 -6.55 -10.66
C THR A 53 1.70 -6.46 -9.57
N VAL A 54 1.19 -5.25 -9.36
CA VAL A 54 0.18 -4.91 -8.35
C VAL A 54 -1.20 -4.73 -8.97
N ILE A 55 -2.23 -5.07 -8.20
CA ILE A 55 -3.62 -4.91 -8.65
C ILE A 55 -3.98 -3.42 -8.65
N GLN A 56 -4.60 -2.95 -9.73
CA GLN A 56 -5.03 -1.56 -9.90
C GLN A 56 -6.56 -1.43 -9.81
N ASN A 57 -7.29 -2.35 -10.46
CA ASN A 57 -8.74 -2.31 -10.61
C ASN A 57 -9.40 -3.57 -10.00
N PRO A 58 -9.47 -3.69 -8.67
CA PRO A 58 -9.93 -4.91 -7.98
C PRO A 58 -11.43 -5.17 -8.19
N GLU A 59 -12.22 -4.13 -8.44
CA GLU A 59 -13.67 -4.21 -8.68
C GLU A 59 -14.01 -5.05 -9.92
N LEU A 60 -13.11 -5.15 -10.90
CA LEU A 60 -13.30 -5.97 -12.11
C LEU A 60 -13.23 -7.48 -11.82
N LEU A 61 -12.63 -7.88 -10.69
CA LEU A 61 -12.54 -9.29 -10.30
C LEU A 61 -13.87 -9.84 -9.80
N LEU A 62 -14.72 -9.01 -9.18
CA LEU A 62 -16.02 -9.44 -8.68
C LEU A 62 -16.94 -9.98 -9.81
N PRO A 63 -17.22 -9.23 -10.89
CA PRO A 63 -18.04 -9.75 -11.98
C PRO A 63 -17.36 -10.93 -12.66
N LEU A 64 -16.04 -10.95 -12.79
CA LEU A 64 -15.30 -12.05 -13.41
C LEU A 64 -15.48 -13.36 -12.63
N LEU A 65 -15.26 -13.35 -11.31
CA LEU A 65 -15.44 -14.53 -10.47
C LEU A 65 -16.91 -14.96 -10.39
N ARG A 66 -17.85 -14.01 -10.36
CA ARG A 66 -19.30 -14.30 -10.36
C ARG A 66 -19.78 -15.01 -11.61
N ILE A 67 -19.06 -14.93 -12.74
CA ILE A 67 -19.39 -15.71 -13.94
C ILE A 67 -19.29 -17.22 -13.64
N PHE A 68 -18.26 -17.64 -12.90
CA PHE A 68 -18.06 -19.06 -12.56
C PHE A 68 -19.16 -19.62 -11.65
N LEU A 69 -19.79 -18.77 -10.83
CA LEU A 69 -20.95 -19.14 -10.00
C LEU A 69 -22.23 -19.39 -10.81
N LYS A 70 -22.30 -18.90 -12.05
CA LYS A 70 -23.50 -18.97 -12.91
C LYS A 70 -23.38 -20.02 -14.01
N LEU A 71 -22.29 -20.79 -14.03
CA LEU A 71 -22.09 -21.84 -15.02
C LEU A 71 -23.02 -23.01 -14.73
N THR A 72 -23.72 -23.49 -15.75
CA THR A 72 -24.55 -24.70 -15.66
C THR A 72 -23.71 -25.96 -15.53
N GLU A 73 -22.51 -25.97 -16.13
CA GLU A 73 -21.55 -27.07 -16.05
C GLU A 73 -20.12 -26.55 -15.87
N PHE A 74 -19.39 -27.13 -14.91
CA PHE A 74 -18.00 -26.78 -14.62
C PHE A 74 -17.02 -27.68 -15.39
N SER A 75 -16.81 -27.37 -16.67
CA SER A 75 -15.90 -28.08 -17.57
C SER A 75 -14.40 -27.87 -17.24
N THR A 76 -13.53 -28.70 -17.83
CA THR A 76 -12.06 -28.57 -17.72
C THR A 76 -11.55 -27.20 -18.20
N LYS A 77 -12.15 -26.62 -19.25
CA LYS A 77 -11.78 -25.28 -19.73
C LYS A 77 -12.08 -24.19 -18.70
N HIS A 78 -13.17 -24.34 -17.94
CA HIS A 78 -13.52 -23.42 -16.86
C HIS A 78 -12.54 -23.57 -15.70
N ARG A 79 -12.21 -24.82 -15.35
CA ARG A 79 -11.21 -25.15 -14.33
C ARG A 79 -9.86 -24.51 -14.63
N ASP A 80 -9.30 -24.71 -15.84
CA ASP A 80 -7.97 -24.19 -16.21
C ASP A 80 -7.92 -22.66 -16.16
N ALA A 81 -9.01 -22.00 -16.59
CA ALA A 81 -9.10 -20.54 -16.57
C ALA A 81 -9.23 -19.98 -15.14
N LEU A 82 -9.99 -20.66 -14.28
CA LEU A 82 -10.08 -20.31 -12.86
C LEU A 82 -8.76 -20.57 -12.13
N GLU A 83 -8.09 -21.69 -12.43
CA GLU A 83 -6.76 -22.01 -11.89
C GLU A 83 -5.75 -20.91 -12.20
N TYR A 84 -5.69 -20.47 -13.46
CA TYR A 84 -4.83 -19.37 -13.88
C TYR A 84 -5.12 -18.09 -13.08
N LEU A 85 -6.39 -17.72 -12.93
CA LEU A 85 -6.79 -16.54 -12.17
C LEU A 85 -6.41 -16.65 -10.68
N LEU A 86 -6.73 -17.76 -10.03
CA LEU A 86 -6.46 -17.96 -8.61
C LEU A 86 -4.94 -17.99 -8.34
N ALA A 87 -4.18 -18.67 -9.20
CA ALA A 87 -2.72 -18.71 -9.12
C ALA A 87 -2.09 -17.32 -9.28
N ARG A 88 -2.61 -16.52 -10.23
CA ARG A 88 -2.15 -15.16 -10.46
C ARG A 88 -2.39 -14.27 -9.25
N LEU A 89 -3.60 -14.32 -8.69
CA LEU A 89 -3.95 -13.58 -7.46
C LEU A 89 -3.07 -14.01 -6.28
N LEU A 90 -2.89 -15.32 -6.06
CA LEU A 90 -2.04 -15.84 -4.98
C LEU A 90 -0.58 -15.35 -5.10
N ARG A 91 -0.04 -15.31 -6.32
CA ARG A 91 1.31 -14.78 -6.56
C ARG A 91 1.39 -13.30 -6.20
N THR A 92 0.42 -12.49 -6.63
CA THR A 92 0.38 -11.05 -6.30
C THR A 92 0.23 -10.80 -4.80
N LEU A 93 -0.64 -11.55 -4.11
CA LEU A 93 -0.87 -11.35 -2.67
C LEU A 93 0.35 -11.69 -1.81
N LYS A 94 1.21 -12.62 -2.26
CA LYS A 94 2.50 -12.88 -1.61
C LYS A 94 3.49 -11.73 -1.75
N ALA A 95 3.37 -10.94 -2.81
CA ALA A 95 4.30 -9.86 -3.14
C ALA A 95 3.81 -8.47 -2.68
N SER A 96 2.50 -8.26 -2.60
CA SER A 96 1.89 -6.94 -2.36
C SER A 96 0.72 -6.99 -1.37
N LEU A 97 0.91 -6.35 -0.22
CA LEU A 97 -0.14 -6.22 0.80
C LEU A 97 -1.09 -5.07 0.51
N VAL A 98 -0.65 -4.07 -0.27
CA VAL A 98 -1.56 -3.08 -0.85
C VAL A 98 -2.59 -3.76 -1.77
N SER A 99 -2.16 -4.71 -2.60
CA SER A 99 -3.09 -5.50 -3.42
C SER A 99 -4.03 -6.35 -2.55
N LEU A 100 -3.52 -6.91 -1.46
CA LEU A 100 -4.35 -7.65 -0.49
C LEU A 100 -5.46 -6.78 0.10
N TRP A 101 -5.12 -5.58 0.58
CA TRP A 101 -6.07 -4.61 1.10
C TRP A 101 -7.13 -4.23 0.07
N MET A 102 -6.71 -4.06 -1.18
CA MET A 102 -7.60 -3.74 -2.29
C MET A 102 -8.64 -4.83 -2.54
N LEU A 103 -8.20 -6.09 -2.56
CA LEU A 103 -9.11 -7.22 -2.72
C LEU A 103 -10.07 -7.35 -1.55
N ALA A 104 -9.58 -7.14 -0.33
CA ALA A 104 -10.41 -7.15 0.87
C ALA A 104 -11.52 -6.09 0.79
N ASN A 105 -11.16 -4.84 0.46
CA ASN A 105 -12.13 -3.74 0.38
C ASN A 105 -13.07 -3.81 -0.81
N ALA A 106 -12.64 -4.42 -1.92
CA ALA A 106 -13.53 -4.71 -3.04
C ALA A 106 -14.56 -5.81 -2.70
N GLY A 107 -14.46 -6.47 -1.54
CA GLY A 107 -15.39 -7.52 -1.14
C GLY A 107 -15.14 -8.85 -1.84
N LEU A 108 -13.88 -9.12 -2.25
CA LEU A 108 -13.51 -10.38 -2.90
C LEU A 108 -13.78 -11.60 -2.01
N PHE A 109 -13.68 -11.42 -0.69
CA PHE A 109 -13.98 -12.44 0.32
C PHE A 109 -15.36 -13.09 0.13
N GLU A 110 -16.39 -12.28 -0.14
CA GLU A 110 -17.76 -12.78 -0.32
C GLU A 110 -17.85 -13.71 -1.54
N VAL A 111 -17.23 -13.32 -2.66
CA VAL A 111 -17.28 -14.07 -3.91
C VAL A 111 -16.43 -15.35 -3.84
N LEU A 112 -15.27 -15.30 -3.17
CA LEU A 112 -14.44 -16.48 -2.93
C LEU A 112 -15.15 -17.50 -2.05
N THR A 113 -15.85 -17.06 -1.00
CA THR A 113 -16.67 -17.95 -0.16
C THR A 113 -17.76 -18.63 -0.98
N ALA A 114 -18.44 -17.86 -1.85
CA ALA A 114 -19.49 -18.41 -2.71
C ALA A 114 -18.96 -19.42 -3.76
N LEU A 115 -17.66 -19.39 -4.07
CA LEU A 115 -17.03 -20.33 -5.00
C LEU A 115 -16.74 -21.71 -4.38
N ILE A 116 -16.70 -21.82 -3.04
CA ILE A 116 -16.37 -23.08 -2.36
C ILE A 116 -17.21 -24.26 -2.86
N PRO A 117 -18.56 -24.18 -2.95
CA PRO A 117 -19.38 -25.28 -3.44
C PRO A 117 -19.07 -25.66 -4.90
N VAL A 118 -18.71 -24.68 -5.73
CA VAL A 118 -18.39 -24.88 -7.17
C VAL A 118 -17.07 -25.63 -7.35
N VAL A 119 -16.08 -25.37 -6.49
CA VAL A 119 -14.74 -25.98 -6.58
C VAL A 119 -14.54 -27.17 -5.64
N THR A 120 -15.55 -27.51 -4.82
CA THR A 120 -15.49 -28.63 -3.88
C THR A 120 -15.22 -29.94 -4.62
N GLY A 121 -14.24 -30.71 -4.15
CA GLY A 121 -13.81 -31.95 -4.80
C GLY A 121 -12.81 -31.75 -5.96
N THR A 122 -12.33 -30.53 -6.18
CA THR A 122 -11.24 -30.22 -7.12
C THR A 122 -10.01 -29.69 -6.39
N ALA A 123 -8.85 -29.70 -7.06
CA ALA A 123 -7.62 -29.12 -6.53
C ALA A 123 -7.67 -27.58 -6.38
N LEU A 124 -8.69 -26.92 -6.94
CA LEU A 124 -8.87 -25.46 -6.84
C LEU A 124 -9.36 -25.02 -5.47
N LEU A 125 -9.96 -25.93 -4.69
CA LEU A 125 -10.43 -25.62 -3.34
C LEU A 125 -9.30 -25.07 -2.48
N GLU A 126 -8.14 -25.71 -2.49
CA GLU A 126 -6.95 -25.25 -1.76
C GLU A 126 -6.52 -23.83 -2.13
N MET A 127 -6.60 -23.47 -3.42
CA MET A 127 -6.27 -22.12 -3.88
C MET A 127 -7.28 -21.08 -3.41
N VAL A 128 -8.58 -21.42 -3.45
CA VAL A 128 -9.65 -20.55 -2.93
C VAL A 128 -9.48 -20.35 -1.42
N LEU A 129 -9.24 -21.43 -0.68
CA LEU A 129 -9.02 -21.37 0.76
C LEU A 129 -7.76 -20.56 1.10
N ALA A 130 -6.67 -20.74 0.36
CA ALA A 130 -5.46 -19.95 0.53
C ALA A 130 -5.71 -18.45 0.31
N LEU A 131 -6.50 -18.06 -0.70
CA LEU A 131 -6.87 -16.66 -0.91
C LEU A 131 -7.74 -16.12 0.22
N ILE A 132 -8.75 -16.88 0.66
CA ILE A 132 -9.61 -16.53 1.78
C ILE A 132 -8.75 -16.32 3.03
N MET A 133 -7.87 -17.28 3.36
CA MET A 133 -6.98 -17.21 4.52
C MET A 133 -6.04 -16.00 4.47
N ASN A 134 -5.46 -15.67 3.31
CA ASN A 134 -4.63 -14.46 3.15
C ASN A 134 -5.45 -13.18 3.37
N ILE A 135 -6.68 -13.11 2.85
CA ILE A 135 -7.54 -11.94 3.07
C ILE A 135 -7.87 -11.83 4.56
N THR A 136 -8.28 -12.92 5.19
CA THR A 136 -8.69 -12.91 6.59
C THR A 136 -7.52 -12.71 7.57
N SER A 137 -6.29 -13.07 7.18
CA SER A 137 -5.11 -12.87 8.02
C SER A 137 -4.70 -11.41 8.16
N HIS A 138 -5.21 -10.51 7.32
CA HIS A 138 -4.87 -9.08 7.33
C HIS A 138 -6.11 -8.18 7.43
N HIS A 139 -7.26 -8.64 6.91
CA HIS A 139 -8.50 -7.89 6.81
C HIS A 139 -9.70 -8.79 7.08
N ILE A 140 -10.16 -8.84 8.33
CA ILE A 140 -11.48 -9.41 8.65
C ILE A 140 -12.25 -8.45 9.55
N GLY A 141 -13.37 -7.93 9.04
CA GLY A 141 -14.34 -7.20 9.84
C GLY A 141 -15.39 -8.15 10.41
N VAL A 142 -16.16 -7.63 11.36
CA VAL A 142 -17.31 -8.35 11.96
C VAL A 142 -18.33 -8.75 10.88
N ARG A 143 -18.43 -7.97 9.80
CA ARG A 143 -19.34 -8.22 8.69
C ARG A 143 -18.95 -9.47 7.89
N GLU A 144 -17.68 -9.58 7.50
CA GLU A 144 -17.15 -10.70 6.71
C GLU A 144 -17.25 -12.00 7.50
N THR A 145 -16.85 -11.98 8.77
CA THR A 145 -17.03 -13.11 9.72
C THR A 145 -18.48 -13.55 9.82
N LYS A 146 -19.41 -12.59 9.97
CA LYS A 146 -20.84 -12.88 10.05
C LYS A 146 -21.34 -13.53 8.75
N GLN A 147 -20.99 -13.00 7.59
CA GLN A 147 -21.41 -13.55 6.30
C GLN A 147 -20.88 -14.96 6.08
N PHE A 148 -19.63 -15.21 6.44
CA PHE A 148 -19.01 -16.53 6.33
C PHE A 148 -19.72 -17.56 7.21
N LEU A 149 -20.06 -17.19 8.46
CA LEU A 149 -20.87 -18.02 9.35
C LEU A 149 -22.32 -18.22 8.85
N MET A 150 -22.93 -17.19 8.28
CA MET A 150 -24.26 -17.28 7.67
C MET A 150 -24.28 -18.24 6.48
N GLY A 151 -23.16 -18.42 5.77
CA GLY A 151 -23.01 -19.43 4.71
C GLY A 151 -23.35 -20.85 5.19
N ILE A 152 -22.85 -21.25 6.36
CA ILE A 152 -23.20 -22.54 6.99
C ILE A 152 -24.69 -22.56 7.37
N ALA A 153 -25.17 -21.50 8.03
CA ALA A 153 -26.52 -21.44 8.58
C ALA A 153 -27.60 -21.52 7.50
N HIS A 154 -27.34 -20.96 6.32
CA HIS A 154 -28.27 -20.96 5.18
C HIS A 154 -28.06 -22.12 4.19
N THR A 155 -27.07 -22.99 4.42
CA THR A 155 -26.89 -24.21 3.62
C THR A 155 -28.03 -25.18 3.90
N GLN A 156 -28.79 -25.54 2.86
CA GLN A 156 -29.98 -26.42 2.99
C GLN A 156 -29.61 -27.90 3.16
N SER A 157 -28.48 -28.33 2.60
CA SER A 157 -28.00 -29.71 2.69
C SER A 157 -27.19 -29.95 3.97
N GLU A 158 -27.54 -30.99 4.73
CA GLU A 158 -26.78 -31.39 5.92
C GLU A 158 -25.37 -31.88 5.56
N GLU A 159 -25.22 -32.61 4.45
CA GLU A 159 -23.92 -33.09 3.99
C GLU A 159 -22.99 -31.92 3.60
N GLU A 160 -23.53 -30.94 2.90
CA GLU A 160 -22.78 -29.74 2.51
C GLU A 160 -22.42 -28.91 3.75
N ARG A 161 -23.34 -28.79 4.71
CA ARG A 161 -23.07 -28.16 6.00
C ARG A 161 -21.94 -28.86 6.75
N ARG A 162 -21.94 -30.20 6.80
CA ARG A 162 -20.86 -30.99 7.43
C ARG A 162 -19.51 -30.77 6.76
N ARG A 163 -19.46 -30.51 5.45
CA ARG A 163 -18.22 -30.20 4.72
C ARG A 163 -17.75 -28.77 4.93
N LEU A 164 -18.66 -27.81 5.07
CA LEU A 164 -18.32 -26.39 5.27
C LEU A 164 -17.85 -26.09 6.71
N VAL A 165 -18.35 -26.81 7.72
CA VAL A 165 -17.98 -26.56 9.12
C VAL A 165 -16.46 -26.60 9.37
N PRO A 166 -15.71 -27.64 8.95
CA PRO A 166 -14.25 -27.67 9.12
C PRO A 166 -13.55 -26.50 8.44
N ILE A 167 -13.96 -26.14 7.21
CA ILE A 167 -13.40 -25.03 6.45
C ILE A 167 -13.59 -23.71 7.20
N VAL A 168 -14.78 -23.50 7.76
CA VAL A 168 -15.06 -22.28 8.51
C VAL A 168 -14.25 -22.21 9.80
N ILE A 169 -14.14 -23.33 10.52
CA ILE A 169 -13.30 -23.41 11.72
C ILE A 169 -11.84 -23.08 11.38
N GLU A 170 -11.32 -23.61 10.28
CA GLU A 170 -9.94 -23.38 9.85
C GLU A 170 -9.69 -21.89 9.53
N VAL A 171 -10.53 -21.28 8.70
CA VAL A 171 -10.40 -19.86 8.35
C VAL A 171 -10.53 -18.96 9.57
N LEU A 172 -11.48 -19.25 10.48
CA LEU A 172 -11.62 -18.49 11.74
C LEU A 172 -10.45 -18.71 12.69
N SER A 173 -9.87 -19.90 12.72
CA SER A 173 -8.67 -20.21 13.50
C SER A 173 -7.48 -19.39 13.00
N VAL A 174 -7.24 -19.34 11.69
CA VAL A 174 -6.19 -18.49 11.08
C VAL A 174 -6.43 -17.02 11.37
N SER A 175 -7.66 -16.56 11.20
CA SER A 175 -8.06 -15.18 11.49
C SER A 175 -7.78 -14.82 12.96
N SER A 176 -8.15 -15.71 13.89
CA SER A 176 -7.99 -15.51 15.33
C SER A 176 -6.52 -15.56 15.74
N TYR A 177 -5.77 -16.53 15.22
CA TYR A 177 -4.32 -16.65 15.46
C TYR A 177 -3.59 -15.40 14.99
N MET A 178 -3.90 -14.92 13.79
CA MET A 178 -3.29 -13.71 13.24
C MET A 178 -3.72 -12.48 14.03
N PHE A 179 -4.99 -12.34 14.41
CA PHE A 179 -5.43 -11.23 15.27
C PHE A 179 -4.68 -11.21 16.63
N LEU A 180 -4.47 -12.38 17.24
CA LEU A 180 -3.76 -12.49 18.52
C LEU A 180 -2.26 -12.21 18.40
N ASN A 181 -1.63 -12.60 17.28
CA ASN A 181 -0.18 -12.47 17.07
C ASN A 181 0.24 -11.19 16.33
N GLN A 182 -0.64 -10.59 15.53
CA GLN A 182 -0.39 -9.36 14.76
C GLN A 182 -0.78 -8.10 15.55
N GLN A 183 -0.45 -8.02 16.85
CA GLN A 183 -0.61 -6.78 17.61
C GLN A 183 0.19 -5.59 17.01
N THR A 184 1.05 -5.85 16.03
CA THR A 184 1.88 -4.87 15.31
C THR A 184 1.33 -4.43 13.96
N GLU A 185 0.29 -5.08 13.38
CA GLU A 185 -0.29 -4.61 12.12
C GLU A 185 -1.24 -3.43 12.33
N ARG A 186 -0.93 -2.31 11.67
CA ARG A 186 -1.78 -1.12 11.70
C ARG A 186 -2.95 -1.32 10.73
N GLN A 187 -4.17 -1.41 11.25
CA GLN A 187 -5.38 -1.64 10.43
C GLN A 187 -5.90 -0.41 9.69
N ASN A 188 -5.56 0.79 10.16
CA ASN A 188 -5.99 2.06 9.56
C ASN A 188 -4.79 2.71 8.91
N TYR A 189 -4.78 2.81 7.58
CA TYR A 189 -3.71 3.46 6.82
C TYR A 189 -4.22 4.07 5.50
N ILE A 190 -3.39 4.93 4.92
CA ILE A 190 -3.50 5.41 3.55
C ILE A 190 -2.62 4.52 2.69
N ALA A 191 -3.20 3.92 1.65
CA ALA A 191 -2.46 3.13 0.67
C ALA A 191 -2.12 4.00 -0.55
N PHE A 192 -0.82 4.18 -0.81
CA PHE A 192 -0.29 4.82 -2.00
C PHE A 192 0.12 3.75 -3.02
N ARG A 193 -0.25 3.94 -4.28
CA ARG A 193 -0.08 2.95 -5.34
C ARG A 193 0.64 3.56 -6.53
N GLU A 194 1.39 2.71 -7.23
CA GLU A 194 1.96 3.08 -8.51
C GLU A 194 0.83 3.14 -9.55
N CYS A 195 0.76 4.23 -10.31
CA CYS A 195 -0.16 4.43 -11.44
C CYS A 195 -1.67 4.46 -11.14
N SER A 196 -2.16 4.01 -9.98
CA SER A 196 -3.56 4.20 -9.58
C SER A 196 -3.70 4.91 -8.22
N GLY A 197 -4.90 5.41 -7.93
CA GLY A 197 -5.21 5.96 -6.61
C GLY A 197 -4.62 7.36 -6.34
N GLN A 198 -4.40 7.64 -5.05
CA GLN A 198 -3.90 8.94 -4.59
C GLN A 198 -2.40 9.05 -4.85
N THR A 199 -1.99 10.07 -5.59
CA THR A 199 -0.57 10.37 -5.83
C THR A 199 0.12 10.81 -4.53
N GLY A 200 -0.61 11.50 -3.65
CA GLY A 200 -0.11 11.97 -2.36
C GLY A 200 -1.18 12.73 -1.58
N VAL A 201 -0.86 13.14 -0.36
CA VAL A 201 -1.71 14.00 0.47
C VAL A 201 -1.05 15.36 0.62
N LYS A 202 -1.83 16.44 0.49
CA LYS A 202 -1.37 17.82 0.65
C LYS A 202 -1.99 18.44 1.91
N ALA A 203 -1.15 18.91 2.81
CA ALA A 203 -1.53 19.75 3.95
C ALA A 203 -0.96 21.17 3.81
N ILE A 204 -1.69 22.15 4.34
CA ILE A 204 -1.25 23.55 4.35
C ILE A 204 -0.56 23.83 5.68
N LEU A 205 0.65 24.38 5.61
CA LEU A 205 1.36 24.90 6.78
C LEU A 205 1.11 26.41 6.85
N SER A 206 0.21 26.81 7.76
CA SER A 206 -0.14 28.22 8.01
C SER A 206 0.92 28.99 8.78
N GLU A 207 1.90 28.28 9.33
CA GLU A 207 3.10 28.81 9.94
C GLU A 207 4.18 27.73 9.84
N PHE A 208 5.43 28.14 9.88
CA PHE A 208 6.58 27.23 9.95
C PHE A 208 7.43 27.60 11.16
N PRO A 209 7.88 26.62 11.96
CA PRO A 209 8.62 26.94 13.18
C PRO A 209 10.00 27.48 12.82
N GLN A 210 10.51 28.41 13.63
CA GLN A 210 11.83 29.02 13.39
C GLN A 210 12.98 28.22 14.01
N ASP A 211 12.70 27.53 15.13
CA ASP A 211 13.74 26.86 15.93
C ASP A 211 13.90 25.37 15.56
N GLY A 212 12.86 24.76 15.00
CA GLY A 212 12.90 23.34 14.64
C GLY A 212 11.52 22.71 14.53
N TYR A 213 11.43 21.63 13.74
CA TYR A 213 10.22 20.84 13.58
C TYR A 213 10.50 19.35 13.76
N THR A 214 9.43 18.57 13.91
CA THR A 214 9.49 17.10 13.89
C THR A 214 8.40 16.55 12.99
N VAL A 215 8.75 15.66 12.08
CA VAL A 215 7.80 14.86 11.30
C VAL A 215 7.86 13.44 11.82
N CYS A 216 6.72 12.88 12.22
CA CYS A 216 6.63 11.50 12.65
C CYS A 216 5.53 10.77 11.86
N MET A 217 5.81 9.56 11.41
CA MET A 217 4.84 8.73 10.71
C MET A 217 5.15 7.25 10.87
N TRP A 218 4.12 6.41 10.74
CA TRP A 218 4.31 4.99 10.48
C TRP A 218 4.20 4.74 9.00
N LEU A 219 5.17 4.01 8.44
CA LEU A 219 5.16 3.66 7.03
C LEU A 219 5.58 2.21 6.83
N ARG A 220 5.11 1.62 5.74
CA ARG A 220 5.49 0.29 5.25
C ARG A 220 5.68 0.40 3.75
N MET A 221 6.91 0.27 3.30
CA MET A 221 7.26 0.33 1.86
C MET A 221 6.93 -0.99 1.18
N GLU A 222 6.42 -0.96 -0.04
CA GLU A 222 6.33 -2.15 -0.89
C GLU A 222 7.65 -2.42 -1.62
N ARG A 223 7.84 -3.63 -2.12
CA ARG A 223 8.97 -3.94 -3.03
C ARG A 223 8.70 -3.33 -4.40
N ARG A 224 9.76 -2.94 -5.08
CA ARG A 224 9.70 -2.32 -6.41
C ARG A 224 10.76 -2.92 -7.32
N GLU A 225 10.40 -3.16 -8.59
CA GLU A 225 11.31 -3.68 -9.63
C GLU A 225 12.57 -2.83 -9.74
N ASP A 226 12.39 -1.51 -9.83
CA ASP A 226 13.49 -0.56 -9.82
C ASP A 226 13.79 -0.11 -8.39
N GLY A 227 14.51 -0.96 -7.65
CA GLY A 227 14.93 -0.68 -6.27
C GLY A 227 15.83 0.55 -6.12
N ARG A 228 16.34 1.12 -7.22
CA ARG A 228 17.13 2.35 -7.22
C ARG A 228 16.28 3.61 -7.45
N MET A 229 15.04 3.46 -7.90
CA MET A 229 14.18 4.60 -8.17
C MET A 229 13.75 5.25 -6.83
N PRO A 230 14.08 6.53 -6.61
CA PRO A 230 13.74 7.22 -5.37
C PRO A 230 12.23 7.42 -5.24
N GLN A 231 11.71 7.16 -4.05
CA GLN A 231 10.32 7.34 -3.65
C GLN A 231 10.23 8.44 -2.60
N CYS A 232 9.46 9.48 -2.87
CA CYS A 232 9.27 10.61 -1.97
C CYS A 232 8.36 10.23 -0.80
N ILE A 233 8.92 10.17 0.42
CA ILE A 233 8.16 9.92 1.65
C ILE A 233 7.36 11.17 2.01
N PHE A 234 8.04 12.32 2.05
CA PHE A 234 7.39 13.62 2.20
C PHE A 234 8.22 14.73 1.56
N SER A 235 7.58 15.85 1.27
CA SER A 235 8.25 17.06 0.81
C SER A 235 7.63 18.34 1.37
N LEU A 236 8.46 19.38 1.46
CA LEU A 236 8.09 20.73 1.84
C LEU A 236 8.22 21.64 0.61
N GLN A 237 7.14 22.34 0.30
CA GLN A 237 7.06 23.26 -0.82
C GLN A 237 6.77 24.67 -0.32
N ASN A 238 7.45 25.67 -0.87
CA ASN A 238 7.15 27.06 -0.57
C ASN A 238 5.89 27.55 -1.33
N MET A 239 5.47 28.79 -1.05
CA MET A 239 4.34 29.42 -1.74
C MET A 239 4.58 29.65 -3.24
N GLU A 240 5.83 29.69 -3.68
CA GLU A 240 6.22 29.77 -5.11
C GLU A 240 6.15 28.41 -5.82
N LYS A 241 5.61 27.38 -5.15
CA LYS A 241 5.48 26.01 -5.66
C LYS A 241 6.80 25.31 -5.95
N ARG A 242 7.89 25.73 -5.30
CA ARG A 242 9.19 25.08 -5.38
C ARG A 242 9.39 24.15 -4.19
N THR A 243 9.72 22.89 -4.43
CA THR A 243 10.14 21.96 -3.39
C THR A 243 11.49 22.41 -2.82
N ILE A 244 11.49 22.61 -1.49
CA ILE A 244 12.62 23.13 -0.72
C ILE A 244 13.39 21.99 -0.06
N LEU A 245 12.66 20.97 0.41
CA LEU A 245 13.20 19.80 1.07
C LEU A 245 12.30 18.61 0.77
N GLU A 246 12.89 17.46 0.49
CA GLU A 246 12.18 16.19 0.37
C GLU A 246 13.01 15.08 1.02
N LEU A 247 12.32 14.15 1.67
CA LEU A 247 12.91 12.92 2.15
C LEU A 247 12.54 11.80 1.19
N VAL A 248 13.55 11.15 0.62
CA VAL A 248 13.37 10.10 -0.38
C VAL A 248 13.97 8.80 0.09
N ALA A 249 13.30 7.69 -0.20
CA ALA A 249 13.81 6.35 0.06
C ALA A 249 13.99 5.57 -1.24
N THR A 250 15.07 4.80 -1.30
CA THR A 250 15.28 3.72 -2.26
C THR A 250 15.18 2.38 -1.52
N ALA A 251 15.44 1.26 -2.20
CA ALA A 251 15.53 -0.04 -1.54
C ALA A 251 16.73 -0.14 -0.57
N HIS A 252 17.73 0.74 -0.69
CA HIS A 252 19.01 0.60 0.01
C HIS A 252 19.44 1.83 0.80
N SER A 253 18.80 2.98 0.56
CA SER A 253 19.19 4.24 1.19
C SER A 253 17.98 5.12 1.47
N LEU A 254 18.15 6.00 2.46
CA LEU A 254 17.30 7.11 2.78
C LEU A 254 18.13 8.37 2.58
N SER A 255 17.64 9.30 1.78
CA SER A 255 18.34 10.54 1.49
C SER A 255 17.45 11.75 1.71
N VAL A 256 18.06 12.86 2.10
CA VAL A 256 17.42 14.17 2.13
C VAL A 256 17.90 15.01 0.96
N ILE A 257 16.97 15.44 0.12
CA ILE A 257 17.25 16.35 -0.99
C ILE A 257 16.75 17.72 -0.58
N PHE A 258 17.60 18.74 -0.65
CA PHE A 258 17.26 20.08 -0.17
C PHE A 258 17.92 21.18 -0.99
N LEU A 259 17.35 22.39 -0.94
CA LEU A 259 17.96 23.59 -1.51
C LEU A 259 18.93 24.21 -0.52
N ASN A 260 20.18 24.39 -0.93
CA ASN A 260 21.16 25.12 -0.13
C ASN A 260 20.97 26.65 -0.24
N GLU A 261 21.79 27.43 0.47
CA GLU A 261 21.74 28.91 0.44
C GLU A 261 21.92 29.50 -0.96
N GLN A 262 22.68 28.81 -1.82
CA GLN A 262 22.92 29.19 -3.23
C GLN A 262 21.77 28.75 -4.15
N ARG A 263 20.65 28.26 -3.59
CA ARG A 263 19.48 27.72 -4.30
C ARG A 263 19.81 26.55 -5.23
N ARG A 264 20.90 25.82 -4.96
CA ARG A 264 21.28 24.58 -5.63
C ARG A 264 20.67 23.41 -4.87
N THR A 265 20.15 22.44 -5.61
CA THR A 265 19.66 21.19 -5.05
C THR A 265 20.85 20.30 -4.69
N LEU A 266 20.90 19.86 -3.44
CA LEU A 266 21.86 18.88 -2.94
C LEU A 266 21.10 17.61 -2.54
N ASP A 267 21.79 16.47 -2.65
CA ASP A 267 21.30 15.16 -2.22
C ASP A 267 22.30 14.62 -1.19
N LEU A 268 21.80 14.32 0.01
CA LEU A 268 22.61 13.84 1.12
C LEU A 268 22.04 12.49 1.61
N ASP A 269 22.85 11.44 1.45
CA ASP A 269 22.55 10.09 1.96
C ASP A 269 22.68 10.05 3.49
N LEU A 270 21.66 9.49 4.15
CA LEU A 270 21.62 9.30 5.61
C LEU A 270 22.26 7.98 6.04
N ASN A 271 22.80 7.18 5.11
CA ASN A 271 23.47 5.89 5.35
C ASN A 271 22.60 4.89 6.14
N CYS A 272 21.29 4.97 5.97
CA CYS A 272 20.33 4.04 6.56
C CYS A 272 19.26 3.67 5.53
N SER A 273 18.51 2.61 5.78
CA SER A 273 17.42 2.16 4.89
C SER A 273 16.21 1.75 5.71
N ILE A 274 15.04 1.85 5.08
CA ILE A 274 13.80 1.41 5.69
C ILE A 274 13.51 -0.01 5.21
N PRO A 275 13.34 -0.99 6.12
CA PRO A 275 13.02 -2.36 5.73
C PRO A 275 11.74 -2.41 4.90
N SER A 276 11.82 -3.01 3.71
CA SER A 276 10.64 -3.22 2.88
C SER A 276 9.66 -4.18 3.56
N GLN A 277 8.38 -3.99 3.28
CA GLN A 277 7.27 -4.83 3.75
C GLN A 277 7.16 -4.95 5.27
N THR A 278 7.78 -4.06 6.05
CA THR A 278 7.69 -4.01 7.51
C THR A 278 7.22 -2.63 7.96
N TRP A 279 6.30 -2.59 8.95
CA TRP A 279 5.90 -1.33 9.57
C TRP A 279 7.07 -0.75 10.35
N THR A 280 7.47 0.46 9.96
CA THR A 280 8.56 1.22 10.58
C THR A 280 8.02 2.58 10.98
N GLN A 281 8.27 2.98 12.23
CA GLN A 281 8.08 4.38 12.61
C GLN A 281 9.29 5.18 12.15
N LEU A 282 9.03 6.16 11.30
CA LEU A 282 10.02 7.13 10.86
C LEU A 282 9.77 8.45 11.62
N THR A 283 10.81 8.97 12.26
CA THR A 283 10.78 10.29 12.87
C THR A 283 11.97 11.10 12.37
N VAL A 284 11.69 12.29 11.83
CA VAL A 284 12.70 13.26 11.43
C VAL A 284 12.61 14.47 12.34
N VAL A 285 13.74 14.88 12.91
CA VAL A 285 13.86 16.11 13.70
C VAL A 285 14.83 17.03 12.95
N HIS A 286 14.39 18.23 12.60
CA HIS A 286 15.24 19.22 11.95
C HIS A 286 15.29 20.47 12.82
N ARG A 287 16.50 20.85 13.25
CA ARG A 287 16.75 22.00 14.10
C ARG A 287 17.51 23.08 13.33
N GLN A 288 17.04 24.31 13.48
CA GLN A 288 17.76 25.49 13.04
C GLN A 288 18.97 25.69 13.97
N ALA A 289 20.09 26.11 13.41
CA ALA A 289 21.25 26.53 14.18
C ALA A 289 20.87 27.67 15.15
N ALA A 290 21.00 27.42 16.47
CA ALA A 290 20.78 28.44 17.49
C ALA A 290 21.92 29.47 17.53
N PHE A 291 23.13 29.07 17.13
CA PHE A 291 24.31 29.92 17.11
C PHE A 291 25.06 29.82 15.77
N PRO A 292 25.81 30.85 15.36
CA PRO A 292 26.55 30.85 14.08
C PRO A 292 27.60 29.75 13.94
N PHE A 293 28.07 29.20 15.05
CA PHE A 293 29.07 28.13 15.12
C PHE A 293 28.45 26.73 15.25
N SER A 294 27.15 26.64 15.53
CA SER A 294 26.41 25.38 15.46
C SER A 294 25.84 25.23 14.06
N GLY A 295 26.05 24.11 13.40
CA GLY A 295 25.35 23.81 12.14
C GLY A 295 23.88 23.49 12.40
N ASN A 296 23.05 23.62 11.36
CA ASN A 296 21.71 23.01 11.38
C ASN A 296 21.85 21.50 11.57
N GLU A 297 20.95 20.92 12.33
CA GLU A 297 20.98 19.51 12.70
C GLU A 297 19.76 18.79 12.12
N PHE A 298 20.00 17.74 11.34
CA PHE A 298 18.97 16.88 10.80
C PHE A 298 19.17 15.47 11.36
N LEU A 299 18.23 15.04 12.18
CA LEU A 299 18.23 13.75 12.86
C LEU A 299 17.14 12.86 12.27
N CYS A 300 17.48 11.61 12.02
CA CYS A 300 16.55 10.58 11.58
C CYS A 300 16.52 9.43 12.58
N PHE A 301 15.31 9.03 12.96
CA PHE A 301 15.06 7.93 13.87
C PHE A 301 14.17 6.89 13.20
N LEU A 302 14.51 5.62 13.38
CA LEU A 302 13.67 4.49 13.01
C LEU A 302 13.29 3.73 14.28
N ASN A 303 11.99 3.53 14.49
CA ASN A 303 11.45 2.81 15.66
C ASN A 303 11.99 3.35 17.01
N GLY A 304 12.06 4.68 17.13
CA GLY A 304 12.55 5.36 18.33
C GLY A 304 14.08 5.42 18.48
N MET A 305 14.83 4.75 17.62
CA MET A 305 16.30 4.71 17.65
C MET A 305 16.89 5.68 16.65
N GLU A 306 17.87 6.49 17.06
CA GLU A 306 18.61 7.37 16.15
C GLU A 306 19.44 6.53 15.17
N VAL A 307 19.24 6.74 13.88
CA VAL A 307 19.95 6.02 12.81
C VAL A 307 20.86 6.92 12.00
N ALA A 308 20.58 8.23 11.98
CA ALA A 308 21.42 9.21 11.30
C ALA A 308 21.33 10.58 11.99
N ALA A 309 22.48 11.22 12.10
CA ALA A 309 22.61 12.60 12.53
C ALA A 309 23.56 13.30 11.56
N VAL A 310 23.04 14.27 10.80
CA VAL A 310 23.82 14.99 9.80
C VAL A 310 23.75 16.49 10.03
N SER A 311 24.87 17.15 9.79
CA SER A 311 24.98 18.61 9.81
C SER A 311 24.99 19.17 8.39
N GLY A 312 24.57 20.42 8.23
CA GLY A 312 24.64 21.13 6.94
C GLY A 312 23.44 20.93 6.01
N VAL A 313 22.39 20.25 6.46
CA VAL A 313 21.08 20.32 5.80
C VAL A 313 20.53 21.73 6.04
N GLN A 314 20.24 22.46 4.96
CA GLN A 314 19.73 23.82 5.09
C GLN A 314 18.33 23.79 5.70
N TYR A 315 18.12 24.57 6.76
CA TYR A 315 16.80 24.73 7.32
C TYR A 315 15.86 25.43 6.31
N PRO A 316 14.63 24.95 6.11
CA PRO A 316 13.73 25.48 5.09
C PRO A 316 13.42 26.97 5.31
N PRO A 317 13.75 27.89 4.38
CA PRO A 317 13.44 29.31 4.51
C PRO A 317 11.98 29.57 4.09
N ILE A 318 11.03 28.95 4.80
CA ILE A 318 9.59 29.09 4.55
C ILE A 318 8.90 29.69 5.78
N SER A 319 7.99 30.63 5.54
CA SER A 319 7.07 31.16 6.56
C SER A 319 5.69 30.52 6.44
N LEU A 320 5.29 30.25 5.21
CA LEU A 320 4.05 29.61 4.78
C LEU A 320 4.40 28.61 3.68
N GLY A 321 3.71 27.48 3.63
CA GLY A 321 3.99 26.49 2.60
C GLY A 321 3.05 25.30 2.62
N PHE A 322 3.48 24.25 1.92
CA PHE A 322 2.73 23.02 1.79
C PHE A 322 3.59 21.84 2.24
N PHE A 323 2.96 20.94 2.98
CA PHE A 323 3.51 19.65 3.35
C PHE A 323 2.84 18.58 2.50
N TYR A 324 3.62 17.91 1.65
CA TYR A 324 3.16 16.80 0.84
C TYR A 324 3.66 15.48 1.43
N ILE A 325 2.78 14.48 1.43
CA ILE A 325 3.05 13.14 1.94
C ILE A 325 2.89 12.15 0.80
N GLY A 326 3.85 11.25 0.66
CA GLY A 326 3.92 10.25 -0.40
C GLY A 326 4.24 10.82 -1.79
N THR A 327 4.53 12.12 -1.89
CA THR A 327 4.76 12.78 -3.19
C THR A 327 5.46 14.12 -3.07
N ARG A 328 5.79 14.68 -4.24
CA ARG A 328 6.27 16.05 -4.42
C ARG A 328 5.17 16.95 -4.95
N GLY A 329 5.23 18.23 -4.59
CA GLY A 329 4.30 19.22 -5.13
C GLY A 329 4.35 19.31 -6.65
N GLU A 330 5.54 19.24 -7.27
CA GLU A 330 5.67 19.30 -8.73
C GLU A 330 5.12 18.04 -9.43
N ASP A 331 5.27 16.87 -8.82
CA ASP A 331 4.76 15.61 -9.38
C ASP A 331 3.23 15.62 -9.45
N VAL A 332 2.57 16.24 -8.46
CA VAL A 332 1.12 16.44 -8.46
C VAL A 332 0.69 17.36 -9.61
N GLU A 333 1.39 18.47 -9.83
CA GLU A 333 1.10 19.40 -10.92
C GLU A 333 1.31 18.77 -12.30
N GLN A 334 2.35 17.94 -12.43
CA GLN A 334 2.70 17.23 -13.66
C GLN A 334 1.91 15.92 -13.85
N ARG A 335 1.06 15.55 -12.88
CA ARG A 335 0.33 14.26 -12.86
C ARG A 335 1.25 13.04 -12.98
N SER A 336 2.48 13.16 -12.48
CA SER A 336 3.49 12.11 -12.46
C SER A 336 3.35 11.26 -11.19
N SER A 337 3.46 9.93 -11.31
CA SER A 337 3.55 9.02 -10.16
C SER A 337 4.92 8.35 -10.03
N ARG A 338 5.88 8.67 -10.90
CA ARG A 338 7.13 7.90 -11.04
C ARG A 338 7.97 7.87 -9.76
N ARG A 339 7.96 8.98 -9.02
CA ARG A 339 8.70 9.17 -7.76
C ARG A 339 7.78 9.21 -6.54
N SER A 340 6.50 8.92 -6.72
CA SER A 340 5.56 8.82 -5.60
C SER A 340 5.86 7.59 -4.76
N PHE A 341 5.54 7.68 -3.48
CA PHE A 341 5.66 6.57 -2.54
C PHE A 341 4.69 5.45 -2.91
N ILE A 342 5.15 4.20 -2.77
CA ILE A 342 4.35 3.00 -2.97
C ILE A 342 4.37 2.22 -1.66
N GLY A 343 3.19 2.04 -1.07
CA GLY A 343 3.04 1.34 0.20
C GLY A 343 1.95 1.94 1.09
N GLN A 344 2.14 1.81 2.40
CA GLN A 344 1.13 2.18 3.39
C GLN A 344 1.71 3.22 4.36
N MET A 345 0.92 4.22 4.72
CA MET A 345 1.28 5.17 5.79
C MET A 345 0.12 5.40 6.76
N THR A 346 0.44 5.66 8.02
CA THR A 346 -0.56 6.03 9.04
C THR A 346 0.04 6.91 10.12
N ALA A 347 -0.85 7.57 10.87
CA ALA A 347 -0.51 8.43 12.00
C ALA A 347 0.61 9.41 11.65
N VAL A 348 0.38 10.23 10.62
CA VAL A 348 1.33 11.23 10.16
C VAL A 348 1.14 12.50 10.98
N TYR A 349 2.23 12.98 11.58
CA TYR A 349 2.26 14.17 12.42
C TYR A 349 3.34 15.13 11.93
N PHE A 350 2.98 16.40 11.83
CA PHE A 350 3.92 17.50 11.73
C PHE A 350 3.84 18.31 13.03
N LEU A 351 4.91 18.26 13.83
CA LEU A 351 5.04 19.02 15.07
C LEU A 351 5.88 20.28 14.82
N MET A 352 5.35 21.42 15.27
CA MET A 352 5.95 22.75 15.24
C MET A 352 7.07 22.93 16.28
N ARG A 353 7.71 21.83 16.68
CA ARG A 353 8.79 21.79 17.67
C ARG A 353 9.71 20.63 17.36
N ALA A 354 11.01 20.83 17.59
CA ALA A 354 11.97 19.73 17.60
C ALA A 354 11.82 18.89 18.88
N LEU A 355 11.56 17.59 18.74
CA LEU A 355 11.57 16.65 19.86
C LEU A 355 13.00 16.30 20.29
N THR A 356 13.16 15.95 21.56
CA THR A 356 14.40 15.35 22.07
C THR A 356 14.42 13.84 21.77
N PRO A 357 15.61 13.18 21.74
CA PRO A 357 15.68 11.73 21.55
C PRO A 357 14.82 10.93 22.53
N LYS A 358 14.73 11.39 23.79
CA LYS A 358 13.88 10.79 24.82
C LYS A 358 12.40 10.89 24.45
N GLU A 359 11.95 12.05 24.01
CA GLU A 359 10.55 12.25 23.59
C GLU A 359 10.23 11.43 22.33
N VAL A 360 11.17 11.28 21.40
CA VAL A 360 11.00 10.41 20.23
C VAL A 360 10.82 8.95 20.65
N LEU A 361 11.62 8.46 21.60
CA LEU A 361 11.47 7.11 22.14
C LEU A 361 10.14 6.94 22.89
N GLU A 362 9.74 7.91 23.70
CA GLU A 362 8.43 7.91 24.38
C GLU A 362 7.27 7.90 23.37
N PHE A 363 7.41 8.64 22.26
CA PHE A 363 6.45 8.68 21.17
C PHE A 363 6.34 7.32 20.44
N PHE A 364 7.45 6.59 20.30
CA PHE A 364 7.45 5.22 19.79
C PHE A 364 6.74 4.25 20.74
N VAL A 365 7.14 4.24 22.02
CA VAL A 365 6.66 3.29 23.05
C VAL A 365 5.18 3.54 23.39
N GLY A 366 4.75 4.80 23.46
CA GLY A 366 3.38 5.18 23.79
C GLY A 366 2.33 4.79 22.73
N GLY A 367 2.78 4.37 21.53
CA GLY A 367 1.91 4.05 20.41
C GLY A 367 1.12 5.25 19.87
N THR A 368 0.41 5.04 18.75
CA THR A 368 -0.42 6.07 18.07
C THR A 368 -1.79 6.28 18.72
N GLY A 369 -1.89 6.10 20.04
CA GLY A 369 -3.14 6.26 20.79
C GLY A 369 -3.48 7.73 20.99
N VAL A 370 -4.76 8.09 20.91
CA VAL A 370 -5.23 9.48 21.13
C VAL A 370 -4.81 10.03 22.51
N THR A 371 -4.55 9.16 23.48
CA THR A 371 -4.11 9.50 24.84
C THR A 371 -2.64 9.92 24.93
N SER A 372 -1.73 9.32 24.14
CA SER A 372 -0.30 9.72 24.13
C SER A 372 -0.10 11.05 23.40
N MET A 373 -0.94 11.37 22.41
CA MET A 373 -0.87 12.61 21.64
C MET A 373 -1.31 13.87 22.38
N LYS A 374 -2.08 13.74 23.48
CA LYS A 374 -2.62 14.91 24.22
C LYS A 374 -1.53 15.86 24.71
N GLN A 375 -0.37 15.33 25.09
CA GLN A 375 0.77 16.12 25.58
C GLN A 375 1.42 16.97 24.48
N TYR A 376 1.25 16.58 23.22
CA TYR A 376 1.83 17.26 22.06
C TYR A 376 0.80 18.05 21.24
N ALA A 377 -0.49 17.97 21.59
CA ALA A 377 -1.59 18.48 20.79
C ALA A 377 -1.46 19.97 20.42
N THR A 378 -0.93 20.80 21.32
CA THR A 378 -0.71 22.24 21.11
C THR A 378 0.39 22.54 20.09
N HIS A 379 1.20 21.56 19.75
CA HIS A 379 2.33 21.69 18.83
C HIS A 379 2.09 21.01 17.48
N ILE A 380 0.96 20.34 17.28
CA ILE A 380 0.67 19.63 16.02
C ILE A 380 0.08 20.60 15.00
N ALA A 381 0.79 20.85 13.91
CA ALA A 381 0.26 21.61 12.78
C ALA A 381 -0.52 20.73 11.79
N VAL A 382 -0.09 19.47 11.62
CA VAL A 382 -0.75 18.52 10.71
C VAL A 382 -0.91 17.17 11.42
N TYR A 383 -2.12 16.63 11.37
CA TYR A 383 -2.44 15.28 11.81
C TYR A 383 -3.27 14.58 10.73
N ILE A 384 -2.77 13.43 10.27
CA ILE A 384 -3.49 12.57 9.34
C ILE A 384 -3.57 11.17 9.95
N ASP A 385 -4.78 10.79 10.34
CA ASP A 385 -5.13 9.46 10.79
C ASP A 385 -6.38 8.98 10.05
N PRO A 386 -6.30 7.86 9.32
CA PRO A 386 -7.40 7.32 8.54
C PRO A 386 -8.65 6.99 9.37
N ARG A 387 -8.54 6.85 10.70
CA ARG A 387 -9.69 6.61 11.61
C ARG A 387 -10.57 7.84 11.76
N PHE A 388 -9.98 9.03 11.65
CA PHE A 388 -10.63 10.30 11.87
C PHE A 388 -10.72 11.01 10.53
N ALA A 389 -11.83 10.84 9.82
CA ALA A 389 -12.15 11.61 8.62
C ALA A 389 -12.24 13.14 8.88
N SER A 390 -12.00 13.60 10.11
CA SER A 390 -11.77 15.01 10.45
C SER A 390 -10.32 15.40 10.17
N VAL A 391 -10.06 15.65 8.89
CA VAL A 391 -8.89 16.34 8.42
C VAL A 391 -8.92 17.78 8.93
N VAL A 392 -7.97 18.19 9.77
CA VAL A 392 -7.71 19.62 9.98
C VAL A 392 -6.86 20.09 8.77
N LYS A 393 -7.55 20.63 7.76
CA LYS A 393 -7.03 21.27 6.53
C LYS A 393 -6.07 20.42 5.66
N SER A 394 -6.60 19.43 4.97
CA SER A 394 -5.92 18.74 3.87
C SER A 394 -6.89 18.53 2.70
N THR A 395 -6.38 18.68 1.49
CA THR A 395 -7.10 18.40 0.25
C THR A 395 -6.54 17.10 -0.29
N ILE A 396 -7.39 16.08 -0.41
CA ILE A 396 -7.04 14.79 -1.02
C ILE A 396 -7.15 14.95 -2.54
N TRP A 397 -6.06 14.72 -3.26
CA TRP A 397 -6.03 14.76 -4.73
C TRP A 397 -6.22 13.34 -5.28
N ARG A 398 -7.22 13.18 -6.14
CA ARG A 398 -7.45 11.97 -6.93
C ARG A 398 -7.04 12.25 -8.38
N ARG A 399 -6.45 11.25 -9.04
CA ARG A 399 -6.20 11.29 -10.50
C ARG A 399 -7.49 11.53 -11.27
#